data_AF-A0A090R085-F1
#
_entry.id   AF-A0A090R085-F1
#
_cell.length_a   1.000
_cell.length_b   1.000
_cell.length_c   1.000
_cell.angle_alpha   90.00
_cell.angle_beta   90.00
_cell.angle_gamma   90.00
#
_symmetry.space_group_name_H-M   'P 1'
#
loop_
_entity.id
_entity.type
_entity.pdbx_description
1 polymer ?
#
loop_
_entity_poly.entity_id
_entity_poly.type
_entity_poly.pdbx_seq_one_letter_code
_entity_poly.pdbx_strand_id
1 'polypeptide(L)'
;MSIFDHYRQRYEEAKDEELSLQEFLDICRNDRSAYVNAAERLLMAIGEPEMIDTAQDPRLSRLFSNRVISRYKTFEDFYGMEDAIEQIVSYLKHAAQGLEERKQILYLLGPVGGGKSSLAEKLKSLMQKVPVYVLTANGERSPVNDHPFCLFDKNEDGGLLKSEYGIPGRYLNTIMSPWAAKRLHEFGGDISKFKVVKVRPSILDQVGIAKTEPGDENNQDISSLVGKVDIRQLEHFSQDDPDAYSYSGALCKANQGLMEFVEMFKAPLKVLHPLLTATQEGNYNGTEGLSACHLTGSFWPTPTNPSGRHSVTTKTMRPSLTVCSSSKCLTVYVSLKKCGFTRNCCKTVNSLPHRAHQAHWKSWRASLCCHA
;
A
#
# COMPACT_ATOMS: atom_id res chain seq x y z
N MET A 1 16.79 10.71 34.29
CA MET A 1 17.31 9.85 33.22
C MET A 1 18.19 10.69 32.31
N SER A 2 19.43 10.26 32.06
CA SER A 2 20.30 10.93 31.09
C SER A 2 19.75 10.72 29.67
N ILE A 3 20.04 11.65 28.75
CA ILE A 3 19.70 11.51 27.33
C ILE A 3 20.31 10.23 26.73
N PHE A 4 21.48 9.82 27.23
CA PHE A 4 22.17 8.59 26.81
C PHE A 4 21.43 7.33 27.27
N ASP A 5 20.88 7.33 28.49
CA ASP A 5 20.10 6.19 29.00
C ASP A 5 18.80 6.03 28.22
N HIS A 6 18.13 7.13 27.93
CA HIS A 6 16.91 7.13 27.11
C HIS A 6 17.18 6.66 25.67
N TYR A 7 18.30 7.06 25.07
CA TYR A 7 18.68 6.57 23.74
C TYR A 7 19.00 5.07 23.75
N ARG A 8 19.75 4.60 24.76
CA ARG A 8 20.07 3.18 24.92
C ARG A 8 18.81 2.32 25.11
N GLN A 9 17.88 2.77 25.95
CA GLN A 9 16.61 2.10 26.15
C GLN A 9 15.80 2.03 24.86
N ARG A 10 15.69 3.14 24.11
CA ARG A 10 15.01 3.13 22.80
C ARG A 10 15.66 2.18 21.80
N TYR A 11 16.99 2.08 21.82
CA TYR A 11 17.73 1.17 20.97
C TYR A 11 17.52 -0.30 21.37
N GLU A 12 17.55 -0.61 22.67
CA GLU A 12 17.26 -1.96 23.18
C GLU A 12 15.82 -2.38 22.90
N GLU A 13 14.84 -1.50 23.06
CA GLU A 13 13.45 -1.76 22.66
C GLU A 13 13.27 -1.91 21.14
N ALA A 14 14.17 -1.31 20.34
CA ALA A 14 14.16 -1.43 18.88
C ALA A 14 14.95 -2.64 18.38
N LYS A 15 15.62 -3.39 19.26
CA LYS A 15 16.28 -4.63 18.86
C LYS A 15 15.23 -5.67 18.47
N ASP A 16 15.59 -6.41 17.45
CA ASP A 16 14.86 -7.54 16.93
C ASP A 16 14.80 -8.65 17.99
N GLU A 17 13.59 -8.95 18.47
CA GLU A 17 13.32 -10.07 19.37
C GLU A 17 13.05 -11.32 18.53
N GLU A 18 13.95 -12.31 18.57
CA GLU A 18 13.71 -13.63 17.97
C GLU A 18 12.78 -14.47 18.85
N LEU A 19 11.77 -15.05 18.23
CA LEU A 19 10.76 -15.90 18.83
C LEU A 19 10.65 -17.20 18.03
N SER A 20 10.30 -18.28 18.70
CA SER A 20 9.84 -19.50 18.03
C SER A 20 8.43 -19.28 17.45
N LEU A 21 8.06 -20.12 16.47
CA LEU A 21 6.71 -20.09 15.91
C LEU A 21 5.63 -20.33 16.98
N GLN A 22 5.90 -21.20 17.95
CA GLN A 22 4.99 -21.49 19.06
C GLN A 22 4.77 -20.27 19.97
N GLU A 23 5.86 -19.62 20.39
CA GLU A 23 5.78 -18.39 21.20
C GLU A 23 5.03 -17.29 20.46
N PHE A 24 5.22 -17.17 19.15
CA PHE A 24 4.45 -16.24 18.33
C PHE A 24 2.94 -16.55 18.35
N LEU A 25 2.53 -17.82 18.23
CA LEU A 25 1.12 -18.21 18.31
C LEU A 25 0.52 -17.94 19.70
N ASP A 26 1.29 -18.16 20.77
CA ASP A 26 0.88 -17.83 22.14
C ASP A 26 0.72 -16.32 22.35
N ILE A 27 1.60 -15.51 21.76
CA ILE A 27 1.43 -14.05 21.71
C ILE A 27 0.17 -13.68 20.94
N CYS A 28 -0.09 -14.30 19.78
CA CYS A 28 -1.29 -14.03 18.99
C CYS A 28 -2.58 -14.32 19.78
N ARG A 29 -2.55 -15.28 20.71
CA ARG A 29 -3.70 -15.60 21.56
C ARG A 29 -4.03 -14.47 22.54
N ASN A 30 -3.00 -13.80 23.07
CA ASN A 30 -3.15 -12.78 24.11
C ASN A 30 -3.27 -11.37 23.53
N ASP A 31 -2.55 -11.09 22.44
CA ASP A 31 -2.49 -9.79 21.81
C ASP A 31 -2.82 -9.86 20.32
N ARG A 32 -3.95 -9.23 19.97
CA ARG A 32 -4.39 -9.10 18.58
C ARG A 32 -3.42 -8.28 17.74
N SER A 33 -2.68 -7.35 18.35
CA SER A 33 -1.74 -6.46 17.65
C SER A 33 -0.63 -7.21 16.89
N ALA A 34 -0.41 -8.49 17.21
CA ALA A 34 0.61 -9.32 16.57
C ALA A 34 0.28 -9.74 15.13
N TYR A 35 -0.99 -9.92 14.80
CA TYR A 35 -1.40 -10.46 13.49
C TYR A 35 -2.35 -9.55 12.70
N VAL A 36 -2.58 -8.33 13.20
CA VAL A 36 -3.41 -7.34 12.52
C VAL A 36 -2.81 -6.89 11.18
N ASN A 37 -3.70 -6.56 10.24
CA ASN A 37 -3.28 -6.04 8.95
C ASN A 37 -2.70 -4.60 9.07
N ALA A 38 -2.03 -4.14 8.01
CA ALA A 38 -1.38 -2.83 8.00
C ALA A 38 -2.36 -1.66 8.25
N ALA A 39 -3.60 -1.76 7.75
CA ALA A 39 -4.62 -0.72 7.95
C ALA A 39 -5.08 -0.66 9.41
N GLU A 40 -5.30 -1.82 10.03
CA GLU A 40 -5.69 -1.95 11.43
C GLU A 40 -4.57 -1.47 12.37
N ARG A 41 -3.29 -1.71 12.03
CA ARG A 41 -2.16 -1.11 12.77
C ARG A 41 -2.13 0.41 12.68
N LEU A 42 -2.40 0.97 11.51
CA LEU A 42 -2.53 2.43 11.39
C LEU A 42 -3.68 2.96 12.24
N LEU A 43 -4.82 2.29 12.31
CA LEU A 43 -5.92 2.69 13.19
C LEU A 43 -5.54 2.66 14.67
N MET A 44 -4.85 1.59 15.11
CA MET A 44 -4.33 1.49 16.48
C MET A 44 -3.35 2.65 16.78
N ALA A 45 -2.51 3.02 15.82
CA ALA A 45 -1.55 4.11 15.97
C ALA A 45 -2.18 5.51 15.92
N ILE A 46 -3.29 5.68 15.19
CA ILE A 46 -4.06 6.93 15.11
C ILE A 46 -4.82 7.18 16.42
N GLY A 47 -5.43 6.13 16.98
CA GLY A 47 -6.23 6.18 18.20
C GLY A 47 -7.71 6.52 17.96
N GLU A 48 -8.43 6.75 19.06
CA GLU A 48 -9.86 7.07 19.03
C GLU A 48 -10.12 8.57 18.75
N PRO A 49 -11.23 8.90 18.05
CA PRO A 49 -11.62 10.29 17.82
C PRO A 49 -12.26 10.91 19.06
N GLU A 50 -12.00 12.19 19.26
CA GLU A 50 -12.78 13.07 20.12
C GLU A 50 -13.89 13.71 19.30
N MET A 51 -15.14 13.51 19.71
CA MET A 51 -16.31 14.08 19.03
C MET A 51 -16.52 15.51 19.52
N ILE A 52 -16.36 16.48 18.62
CA ILE A 52 -16.52 17.90 18.93
C ILE A 52 -17.83 18.40 18.33
N ASP A 53 -18.75 18.84 19.19
CA ASP A 53 -19.96 19.54 18.77
C ASP A 53 -19.62 21.00 18.42
N THR A 54 -19.64 21.32 17.12
CA THR A 54 -19.26 22.65 16.64
C THR A 54 -20.32 23.72 16.90
N ALA A 55 -21.53 23.36 17.34
CA ALA A 55 -22.55 24.33 17.76
C ALA A 55 -22.16 25.06 19.06
N GLN A 56 -21.31 24.45 19.88
CA GLN A 56 -20.87 25.02 21.16
C GLN A 56 -19.83 26.15 20.98
N ASP A 57 -19.12 26.18 19.85
CA ASP A 57 -18.11 27.21 19.55
C ASP A 57 -18.55 28.07 18.35
N PRO A 58 -18.80 29.37 18.52
CA PRO A 58 -19.18 30.28 17.43
C PRO A 58 -18.21 30.29 16.24
N ARG A 59 -16.91 29.99 16.43
CA ARG A 59 -15.92 29.91 15.34
C ARG A 59 -16.07 28.62 14.55
N LEU A 60 -16.15 27.48 15.25
CA LEU A 60 -16.32 26.17 14.62
C LEU A 60 -17.70 26.05 13.96
N SER A 61 -18.74 26.63 14.58
CA SER A 61 -20.10 26.74 14.04
C SER A 61 -20.10 27.34 12.62
N ARG A 62 -19.35 28.42 12.40
CA ARG A 62 -19.26 29.08 11.09
C ARG A 62 -18.46 28.26 10.07
N LEU A 63 -17.44 27.55 10.50
CA LEU A 63 -16.57 26.75 9.64
C LEU A 63 -17.23 25.43 9.21
N PHE A 64 -17.88 24.75 10.15
CA PHE A 64 -18.42 23.39 9.98
C PHE A 64 -19.94 23.34 9.95
N SER A 65 -20.62 24.49 9.97
CA SER A 65 -22.08 24.60 9.89
C SER A 65 -22.82 23.78 10.96
N ASN A 66 -22.39 23.88 12.22
CA ASN A 66 -22.94 23.15 13.38
C ASN A 66 -22.94 21.62 13.25
N ARG A 67 -21.98 21.04 12.52
CA ARG A 67 -21.80 19.59 12.44
C ARG A 67 -20.97 19.07 13.61
N VAL A 68 -21.18 17.81 13.98
CA VAL A 68 -20.27 17.11 14.88
C VAL A 68 -19.08 16.63 14.06
N ILE A 69 -17.86 16.99 14.49
CA ILE A 69 -16.62 16.60 13.80
C ILE A 69 -15.81 15.61 14.63
N SER A 70 -15.17 14.66 13.95
CA SER A 70 -14.26 13.69 14.55
C SER A 70 -12.84 14.26 14.58
N ARG A 71 -12.32 14.67 15.74
CA ARG A 71 -10.94 15.17 15.87
C ARG A 71 -10.03 14.12 16.45
N TYR A 72 -8.86 13.91 15.83
CA TYR A 72 -7.86 12.96 16.29
C TYR A 72 -6.65 13.70 16.84
N LYS A 73 -6.24 13.40 18.08
CA LYS A 73 -5.07 14.05 18.72
C LYS A 73 -3.81 13.96 17.89
N THR A 74 -3.63 12.82 17.26
CA THR A 74 -2.51 12.52 16.38
C THR A 74 -2.39 13.52 15.22
N PHE A 75 -3.49 14.13 14.77
CA PHE A 75 -3.52 15.08 13.66
C PHE A 75 -3.81 16.53 14.11
N GLU A 76 -3.54 16.89 15.36
CA GLU A 76 -3.78 18.25 15.89
C GLU A 76 -3.07 19.36 15.10
N ASP A 77 -1.93 19.05 14.47
CA ASP A 77 -1.14 19.99 13.67
C ASP A 77 -1.75 20.28 12.27
N PHE A 78 -2.79 19.54 11.87
CA PHE A 78 -3.40 19.61 10.55
C PHE A 78 -4.72 20.39 10.57
N TYR A 79 -4.62 21.70 10.33
CA TYR A 79 -5.77 22.60 10.31
C TYR A 79 -6.50 22.59 8.96
N GLY A 80 -7.84 22.48 8.98
CA GLY A 80 -8.65 22.55 7.76
C GLY A 80 -8.62 21.27 6.91
N MET A 81 -8.12 20.17 7.47
CA MET A 81 -8.05 18.85 6.84
C MET A 81 -8.93 17.80 7.55
N GLU A 82 -9.82 18.23 8.43
CA GLU A 82 -10.63 17.37 9.30
C GLU A 82 -11.48 16.39 8.48
N ASP A 83 -12.19 16.88 7.45
CA ASP A 83 -12.98 16.06 6.54
C ASP A 83 -12.10 15.03 5.78
N ALA A 84 -10.90 15.43 5.37
CA ALA A 84 -9.97 14.55 4.65
C ALA A 84 -9.43 13.45 5.58
N ILE A 85 -9.08 13.81 6.82
CA ILE A 85 -8.64 12.86 7.85
C ILE A 85 -9.77 11.87 8.17
N GLU A 86 -11.00 12.35 8.31
CA GLU A 86 -12.15 11.47 8.54
C GLU A 86 -12.37 10.48 7.40
N GLN A 87 -12.25 10.92 6.15
CA GLN A 87 -12.30 10.03 4.99
C GLN A 87 -11.18 8.99 5.00
N ILE A 88 -9.96 9.38 5.37
CA ILE A 88 -8.81 8.48 5.51
C ILE A 88 -9.06 7.44 6.60
N VAL A 89 -9.52 7.87 7.77
CA VAL A 89 -9.81 6.95 8.88
C VAL A 89 -10.97 6.02 8.52
N SER A 90 -11.99 6.53 7.84
CA SER A 90 -13.08 5.71 7.31
C SER A 90 -12.54 4.65 6.34
N TYR A 91 -11.71 5.05 5.37
CA TYR A 91 -11.05 4.11 4.45
C TYR A 91 -10.25 3.03 5.21
N LEU A 92 -9.45 3.42 6.20
CA LEU A 92 -8.68 2.49 7.02
C LEU A 92 -9.58 1.53 7.82
N LYS A 93 -10.72 2.01 8.37
CA LYS A 93 -11.71 1.18 9.08
C LYS A 93 -12.29 0.09 8.18
N HIS A 94 -12.66 0.44 6.95
CA HIS A 94 -13.20 -0.53 5.99
C HIS A 94 -12.11 -1.51 5.52
N ALA A 95 -10.90 -1.01 5.24
CA ALA A 95 -9.76 -1.84 4.87
C ALA A 95 -9.35 -2.82 5.99
N ALA A 96 -9.39 -2.38 7.25
CA ALA A 96 -9.10 -3.20 8.43
C ALA A 96 -10.08 -4.39 8.58
N GLN A 97 -11.33 -4.22 8.17
CA GLN A 97 -12.34 -5.28 8.17
C GLN A 97 -12.18 -6.29 7.02
N GLY A 98 -11.27 -6.03 6.07
CA GLY A 98 -11.04 -6.88 4.90
C GLY A 98 -12.07 -6.66 3.78
N LEU A 99 -12.71 -5.49 3.74
CA LEU A 99 -13.64 -5.11 2.68
C LEU A 99 -12.91 -4.74 1.38
N GLU A 100 -13.68 -4.34 0.35
CA GLU A 100 -13.18 -4.04 -1.00
C GLU A 100 -12.13 -2.91 -1.00
N GLU A 101 -12.17 -2.02 -0.01
CA GLU A 101 -11.22 -0.93 0.23
C GLU A 101 -9.79 -1.42 0.42
N ARG A 102 -9.57 -2.66 0.90
CA ARG A 102 -8.23 -3.26 0.98
C ARG A 102 -7.53 -3.32 -0.38
N LYS A 103 -8.31 -3.46 -1.46
CA LYS A 103 -7.81 -3.59 -2.84
C LYS A 103 -7.68 -2.24 -3.55
N GLN A 104 -7.99 -1.14 -2.86
CA GLN A 104 -7.98 0.19 -3.43
C GLN A 104 -6.67 0.90 -3.11
N ILE A 105 -6.37 1.90 -3.92
CA ILE A 105 -5.22 2.78 -3.74
C ILE A 105 -5.77 4.13 -3.27
N LEU A 106 -5.23 4.63 -2.16
CA LEU A 106 -5.69 5.88 -1.57
C LEU A 106 -4.92 7.05 -2.18
N TYR A 107 -5.63 7.85 -2.99
CA TYR A 107 -5.04 8.93 -3.73
C TYR A 107 -5.33 10.29 -3.08
N LEU A 108 -4.26 10.98 -2.68
CA LEU A 108 -4.33 12.30 -2.05
C LEU A 108 -4.25 13.40 -3.13
N LEU A 109 -5.38 14.00 -3.48
CA LEU A 109 -5.45 15.10 -4.46
C LEU A 109 -5.51 16.45 -3.75
N GLY A 110 -4.79 17.45 -4.24
CA GLY A 110 -4.88 18.81 -3.70
C GLY A 110 -3.89 19.77 -4.34
N PRO A 111 -3.93 21.05 -3.99
CA PRO A 111 -3.02 22.06 -4.52
C PRO A 111 -1.58 21.79 -4.07
N VAL A 112 -0.61 22.33 -4.81
CA VAL A 112 0.79 22.35 -4.37
C VAL A 112 0.86 23.15 -3.06
N GLY A 113 1.55 22.61 -2.05
CA GLY A 113 1.62 23.21 -0.71
C GLY A 113 0.43 22.91 0.23
N GLY A 114 -0.58 22.15 -0.21
CA GLY A 114 -1.73 21.77 0.63
C GLY A 114 -1.46 20.74 1.74
N GLY A 115 -0.23 20.57 2.21
CA GLY A 115 0.09 19.65 3.31
C GLY A 115 -0.02 18.14 3.00
N LYS A 116 -0.21 17.73 1.73
CA LYS A 116 -0.36 16.31 1.34
C LYS A 116 0.86 15.45 1.73
N SER A 117 2.05 15.94 1.43
CA SER A 117 3.30 15.25 1.80
C SER A 117 3.47 15.21 3.31
N SER A 118 3.12 16.30 4.02
CA SER A 118 3.13 16.31 5.49
C SER A 118 2.19 15.27 6.09
N LEU A 119 1.01 15.07 5.50
CA LEU A 119 0.06 14.04 5.93
C LEU A 119 0.62 12.64 5.66
N ALA A 120 1.22 12.40 4.50
CA ALA A 120 1.87 11.13 4.16
C ALA A 120 3.04 10.82 5.12
N GLU A 121 3.89 11.81 5.43
CA GLU A 121 4.95 11.68 6.44
C GLU A 121 4.40 11.35 7.83
N LYS A 122 3.30 12.01 8.23
CA LYS A 122 2.64 11.70 9.50
C LYS A 122 2.15 10.25 9.52
N LEU A 123 1.49 9.77 8.48
CA LEU A 123 1.05 8.38 8.40
C LEU A 123 2.22 7.39 8.45
N LYS A 124 3.33 7.67 7.75
CA LYS A 124 4.57 6.89 7.86
C LYS A 124 5.09 6.89 9.30
N SER A 125 5.09 8.02 9.99
CA SER A 125 5.49 8.10 11.40
C SER A 125 4.60 7.25 12.32
N LEU A 126 3.30 7.15 12.03
CA LEU A 126 2.36 6.34 12.80
C LEU A 126 2.55 4.85 12.56
N MET A 127 2.88 4.46 11.33
CA MET A 127 3.19 3.06 11.01
C MET A 127 4.38 2.52 11.81
N GLN A 128 5.36 3.37 12.16
CA GLN A 128 6.53 2.97 12.96
C GLN A 128 6.19 2.68 14.44
N LYS A 129 5.02 3.11 14.94
CA LYS A 129 4.64 2.93 16.36
C LYS A 129 4.27 1.49 16.71
N VAL A 130 3.74 0.72 15.75
CA VAL A 130 3.26 -0.64 15.97
C VAL A 130 4.21 -1.63 15.27
N PRO A 131 4.81 -2.59 15.99
CA PRO A 131 5.72 -3.55 15.40
C PRO A 131 5.03 -4.52 14.42
N VAL A 132 5.83 -5.15 13.58
CA VAL A 132 5.45 -6.27 12.70
C VAL A 132 6.19 -7.52 13.11
N TYR A 133 5.59 -8.67 12.79
CA TYR A 133 6.24 -9.96 12.94
C TYR A 133 6.61 -10.48 11.56
N VAL A 134 7.87 -10.86 11.40
CA VAL A 134 8.45 -11.29 10.12
C VAL A 134 9.10 -12.65 10.28
N LEU A 135 8.87 -13.49 9.28
CA LEU A 135 9.47 -14.81 9.20
C LEU A 135 10.99 -14.74 9.00
N THR A 136 11.74 -15.57 9.73
CA THR A 136 13.19 -15.73 9.59
C THR A 136 13.57 -17.20 9.49
N ALA A 137 14.62 -17.48 8.72
CA ALA A 137 15.14 -18.82 8.46
C ALA A 137 16.66 -18.76 8.44
N ASN A 138 17.35 -19.67 9.15
CA ASN A 138 18.81 -19.72 9.22
C ASN A 138 19.49 -18.41 9.67
N GLY A 139 18.81 -17.60 10.48
CA GLY A 139 19.30 -16.28 10.92
C GLY A 139 19.13 -15.16 9.88
N GLU A 140 18.55 -15.47 8.73
CA GLU A 140 18.20 -14.49 7.70
C GLU A 140 16.72 -14.15 7.78
N ARG A 141 16.42 -12.85 7.71
CA ARG A 141 15.06 -12.35 7.67
C ARG A 141 14.49 -12.46 6.26
N SER A 142 13.19 -12.78 6.14
CA SER A 142 12.49 -12.70 4.86
C SER A 142 12.69 -11.31 4.24
N PRO A 143 13.25 -11.22 3.03
CA PRO A 143 13.51 -9.95 2.36
C PRO A 143 12.22 -9.27 1.87
N VAL A 144 11.11 -10.01 1.84
CA VAL A 144 9.78 -9.52 1.48
C VAL A 144 8.93 -9.23 2.73
N ASN A 145 9.50 -9.29 3.93
CA ASN A 145 8.74 -9.11 5.18
C ASN A 145 7.53 -10.05 5.29
N ASP A 146 7.73 -11.35 5.01
CA ASP A 146 6.65 -12.34 5.07
C ASP A 146 6.04 -12.44 6.48
N HIS A 147 4.72 -12.44 6.53
CA HIS A 147 4.00 -12.68 7.79
C HIS A 147 4.09 -14.16 8.12
N PRO A 148 4.30 -14.58 9.40
CA PRO A 148 4.41 -15.99 9.76
C PRO A 148 3.21 -16.86 9.32
N PHE A 149 2.05 -16.24 9.15
CA PHE A 149 0.85 -16.90 8.62
C PHE A 149 0.94 -17.35 7.16
N CYS A 150 1.99 -16.98 6.42
CA CYS A 150 2.20 -17.52 5.08
C CYS A 150 2.50 -19.03 5.07
N LEU A 151 2.85 -19.61 6.23
CA LEU A 151 3.12 -21.04 6.40
C LEU A 151 1.85 -21.89 6.56
N PHE A 152 0.71 -21.29 6.91
CA PHE A 152 -0.52 -22.01 7.23
C PHE A 152 -1.53 -21.92 6.10
N ASP A 153 -2.19 -23.03 5.78
CA ASP A 153 -3.27 -23.03 4.79
C ASP A 153 -4.60 -22.66 5.46
N LYS A 154 -5.37 -21.79 4.79
CA LYS A 154 -6.65 -21.32 5.31
C LYS A 154 -7.69 -22.43 5.44
N ASN A 155 -7.69 -23.41 4.54
CA ASN A 155 -8.70 -24.46 4.48
C ASN A 155 -8.36 -25.59 5.46
N GLU A 156 -7.08 -25.94 5.57
CA GLU A 156 -6.62 -27.04 6.42
C GLU A 156 -6.42 -26.58 7.87
N ASP A 157 -5.65 -25.51 8.09
CA ASP A 157 -5.23 -25.08 9.43
C ASP A 157 -6.17 -24.05 10.06
N GLY A 158 -6.99 -23.38 9.25
CA GLY A 158 -7.82 -22.27 9.70
C GLY A 158 -8.84 -22.63 10.79
N GLY A 159 -9.33 -23.87 10.79
CA GLY A 159 -10.19 -24.40 11.85
C GLY A 159 -9.44 -24.57 13.18
N LEU A 160 -8.25 -25.16 13.12
CA LEU A 160 -7.39 -25.41 14.28
C LEU A 160 -6.94 -24.09 14.92
N LEU A 161 -6.39 -23.17 14.12
CA LEU A 161 -5.93 -21.86 14.59
C LEU A 161 -7.04 -21.03 15.24
N LYS A 162 -8.27 -21.16 14.74
CA LYS A 162 -9.43 -20.49 15.34
C LYS A 162 -9.83 -21.11 16.68
N SER A 163 -9.76 -22.45 16.80
CA SER A 163 -10.15 -23.16 18.02
C SER A 163 -9.12 -23.05 19.15
N GLU A 164 -7.82 -23.13 18.82
CA GLU A 164 -6.73 -23.13 19.81
C GLU A 164 -6.26 -21.72 20.18
N TYR A 165 -6.10 -20.85 19.19
CA TYR A 165 -5.51 -19.52 19.36
C TYR A 165 -6.50 -18.37 19.14
N GLY A 166 -7.74 -18.65 18.73
CA GLY A 166 -8.76 -17.62 18.50
C GLY A 166 -8.54 -16.78 17.24
N ILE A 167 -7.64 -17.20 16.34
CA ILE A 167 -7.26 -16.41 15.16
C ILE A 167 -8.34 -16.56 14.07
N PRO A 168 -8.96 -15.46 13.60
CA PRO A 168 -9.94 -15.53 12.53
C PRO A 168 -9.27 -15.85 11.18
N GLY A 169 -9.81 -16.81 10.43
CA GLY A 169 -9.29 -17.20 9.10
C GLY A 169 -9.25 -16.09 8.04
N ARG A 170 -9.77 -14.89 8.33
CA ARG A 170 -9.60 -13.71 7.45
C ARG A 170 -8.15 -13.22 7.36
N TYR A 171 -7.35 -13.50 8.40
CA TYR A 171 -5.93 -13.11 8.44
C TYR A 171 -5.02 -14.14 7.75
N LEU A 172 -5.52 -15.33 7.45
CA LEU A 172 -4.79 -16.42 6.78
C LEU A 172 -4.86 -16.35 5.24
N ASN A 173 -5.07 -15.16 4.67
CA ASN A 173 -5.09 -14.97 3.21
C ASN A 173 -3.70 -14.57 2.66
N THR A 174 -2.64 -14.86 3.41
CA THR A 174 -1.26 -14.59 3.00
C THR A 174 -0.78 -15.84 2.27
N ILE A 175 -0.28 -15.69 1.05
CA ILE A 175 0.34 -16.82 0.33
C ILE A 175 1.84 -16.82 0.66
N MET A 176 2.57 -17.86 0.24
CA MET A 176 3.98 -18.06 0.57
C MET A 176 4.90 -17.47 -0.50
N SER A 177 5.86 -16.63 -0.09
CA SER A 177 6.80 -16.01 -1.03
C SER A 177 7.74 -17.06 -1.63
N PRO A 178 8.37 -16.77 -2.80
CA PRO A 178 9.34 -17.68 -3.39
C PRO A 178 10.51 -17.99 -2.45
N TRP A 179 10.94 -17.00 -1.65
CA TRP A 179 11.97 -17.18 -0.63
C TRP A 179 11.52 -18.14 0.47
N ALA A 180 10.33 -17.95 1.03
CA ALA A 180 9.79 -18.82 2.08
C ALA A 180 9.56 -20.25 1.55
N ALA A 181 9.08 -20.39 0.31
CA ALA A 181 8.87 -21.68 -0.33
C ALA A 181 10.18 -22.46 -0.50
N LYS A 182 11.25 -21.80 -0.97
CA LYS A 182 12.58 -22.42 -1.08
C LYS A 182 13.08 -22.94 0.27
N ARG A 183 13.02 -22.10 1.32
CA ARG A 183 13.45 -22.50 2.68
C ARG A 183 12.60 -23.62 3.26
N LEU A 184 11.30 -23.65 2.97
CA LEU A 184 10.43 -24.75 3.39
C LEU A 184 10.86 -26.09 2.74
N HIS A 185 11.21 -26.07 1.45
CA HIS A 185 11.74 -27.26 0.76
C HIS A 185 13.09 -27.71 1.33
N GLU A 186 14.01 -26.78 1.62
CA GLU A 186 15.30 -27.07 2.25
C GLU A 186 15.14 -27.68 3.65
N PHE A 187 14.12 -27.25 4.39
CA PHE A 187 13.80 -27.78 5.71
C PHE A 187 13.07 -29.12 5.69
N GLY A 188 12.67 -29.61 4.51
CA GLY A 188 11.92 -30.85 4.34
C GLY A 188 10.47 -30.74 4.80
N GLY A 189 9.89 -29.54 4.76
CA GLY A 189 8.52 -29.27 5.25
C GLY A 189 8.42 -29.03 6.75
N ASP A 190 9.53 -29.01 7.48
CA ASP A 190 9.53 -28.78 8.92
C ASP A 190 9.41 -27.29 9.25
N ILE A 191 8.19 -26.86 9.60
CA ILE A 191 7.91 -25.46 9.96
C ILE A 191 8.55 -25.04 11.29
N SER A 192 8.96 -25.97 12.15
CA SER A 192 9.54 -25.67 13.46
C SER A 192 10.92 -25.01 13.39
N LYS A 193 11.60 -25.15 12.24
CA LYS A 193 12.90 -24.51 11.96
C LYS A 193 12.77 -23.03 11.63
N PHE A 194 11.57 -22.57 11.26
CA PHE A 194 11.31 -21.15 11.08
C PHE A 194 11.21 -20.47 12.44
N LYS A 195 11.80 -19.28 12.50
CA LYS A 195 11.66 -18.37 13.62
C LYS A 195 10.87 -17.14 13.18
N VAL A 196 10.41 -16.38 14.16
CA VAL A 196 9.69 -15.14 13.95
C VAL A 196 10.47 -14.03 14.64
N VAL A 197 10.71 -12.93 13.94
CA VAL A 197 11.34 -11.76 14.51
C VAL A 197 10.35 -10.63 14.57
N LYS A 198 10.26 -10.01 15.75
CA LYS A 198 9.49 -8.78 15.93
C LYS A 198 10.34 -7.60 15.50
N VAL A 199 9.91 -6.92 14.45
CA VAL A 199 10.61 -5.79 13.84
C VAL A 199 9.74 -4.54 13.92
N ARG A 200 10.33 -3.39 14.22
CA ARG A 200 9.62 -2.11 14.08
C ARG A 200 9.74 -1.60 12.64
N PRO A 201 8.63 -1.24 11.96
CA PRO A 201 8.71 -0.55 10.69
C PRO A 201 9.57 0.70 10.83
N SER A 202 10.40 0.99 9.83
CA SER A 202 11.36 2.09 9.85
C SER A 202 11.41 2.77 8.49
N ILE A 203 11.28 4.10 8.49
CA ILE A 203 11.44 4.90 7.27
C ILE A 203 12.91 4.90 6.82
N LEU A 204 13.84 4.96 7.78
CA LEU A 204 15.27 5.06 7.52
C LEU A 204 15.81 3.75 6.94
N ASP A 205 15.42 2.61 7.52
CA ASP A 205 15.87 1.29 7.09
C ASP A 205 15.03 0.71 5.94
N GLN A 206 14.00 1.45 5.51
CA GLN A 206 13.03 1.05 4.49
C GLN A 206 12.37 -0.31 4.77
N VAL A 207 11.98 -0.51 6.03
CA VAL A 207 11.35 -1.74 6.51
C VAL A 207 9.86 -1.49 6.75
N GLY A 208 8.99 -2.17 6.02
CA GLY A 208 7.53 -1.97 6.09
C GLY A 208 7.07 -0.60 5.56
N ILE A 209 7.99 0.30 5.24
CA ILE A 209 7.70 1.63 4.71
C ILE A 209 8.65 1.88 3.55
N ALA A 210 8.10 2.14 2.36
CA ALA A 210 8.88 2.50 1.19
C ALA A 210 8.33 3.75 0.52
N LYS A 211 9.23 4.58 0.00
CA LYS A 211 8.92 5.73 -0.83
C LYS A 211 9.50 5.46 -2.22
N THR A 212 8.68 5.59 -3.24
CA THR A 212 9.11 5.51 -4.63
C THR A 212 8.76 6.80 -5.36
N GLU A 213 9.66 7.21 -6.24
CA GLU A 213 9.53 8.40 -7.06
C GLU A 213 9.63 7.99 -8.53
N PRO A 214 8.94 8.67 -9.45
CA PRO A 214 9.06 8.37 -10.86
C PRO A 214 10.41 8.86 -11.35
N GLY A 215 11.20 7.94 -11.92
CA GLY A 215 12.40 8.31 -12.67
C GLY A 215 12.05 8.90 -14.03
N ASP A 216 13.07 9.34 -14.77
CA ASP A 216 12.88 9.81 -16.15
C ASP A 216 12.30 8.69 -17.04
N GLU A 217 11.40 9.05 -17.97
CA GLU A 217 10.69 8.10 -18.86
C GLU A 217 11.63 7.14 -19.61
N ASN A 218 12.88 7.55 -19.85
CA ASN A 218 13.88 6.78 -20.58
C ASN A 218 14.66 5.78 -19.71
N ASN A 219 14.67 5.95 -18.39
CA ASN A 219 15.52 5.17 -17.48
C ASN A 219 14.76 4.59 -16.28
N GLN A 220 13.44 4.75 -16.25
CA GLN A 220 12.62 4.16 -15.20
C GLN A 220 12.41 2.68 -15.47
N ASP A 221 13.20 1.87 -14.77
CA ASP A 221 13.09 0.43 -14.77
C ASP A 221 12.05 -0.03 -13.73
N ILE A 222 11.25 -1.04 -14.11
CA ILE A 222 10.20 -1.68 -13.28
C ILE A 222 10.83 -2.25 -11.99
N SER A 223 12.14 -2.50 -12.02
CA SER A 223 12.94 -2.98 -10.90
C SER A 223 12.86 -2.10 -9.64
N SER A 224 12.61 -0.81 -9.77
CA SER A 224 12.39 0.10 -8.63
C SER A 224 11.15 -0.29 -7.79
N LEU A 225 10.12 -0.85 -8.42
CA LEU A 225 8.92 -1.32 -7.73
C LEU A 225 9.02 -2.79 -7.34
N VAL A 226 9.39 -3.63 -8.30
CA VAL A 226 9.25 -5.10 -8.21
C VAL A 226 10.51 -5.77 -7.67
N GLY A 227 11.70 -5.21 -7.96
CA GLY A 227 13.01 -5.83 -7.73
C GLY A 227 13.67 -6.27 -9.04
N LYS A 228 14.91 -6.77 -8.96
CA LYS A 228 15.67 -7.24 -10.12
C LYS A 228 16.55 -8.42 -9.74
N VAL A 229 16.95 -9.23 -10.73
CA VAL A 229 17.96 -10.28 -10.53
C VAL A 229 19.33 -9.65 -10.23
N ASP A 230 20.04 -10.18 -9.24
CA ASP A 230 21.42 -9.76 -8.94
C ASP A 230 22.40 -10.55 -9.79
N ILE A 231 23.07 -9.86 -10.71
CA ILE A 231 24.05 -10.46 -11.64
C ILE A 231 25.18 -11.17 -10.87
N ARG A 232 25.54 -10.70 -9.67
CA ARG A 232 26.59 -11.33 -8.86
C ARG A 232 26.17 -12.70 -8.32
N GLN A 233 24.88 -12.85 -8.00
CA GLN A 233 24.35 -14.11 -7.49
C GLN A 233 24.13 -15.14 -8.60
N LEU A 234 24.09 -14.72 -9.87
CA LEU A 234 23.99 -15.61 -11.03
C LEU A 234 25.21 -16.51 -11.24
N GLU A 235 26.34 -16.21 -10.60
CA GLU A 235 27.50 -17.13 -10.59
C GLU A 235 27.24 -18.37 -9.72
N HIS A 236 26.34 -18.26 -8.74
CA HIS A 236 26.07 -19.31 -7.75
C HIS A 236 24.68 -19.93 -7.89
N PHE A 237 23.71 -19.18 -8.40
CA PHE A 237 22.31 -19.56 -8.47
C PHE A 237 21.74 -19.35 -9.88
N SER A 238 20.69 -20.11 -10.21
CA SER A 238 19.98 -19.93 -11.48
C SER A 238 19.22 -18.59 -11.50
N GLN A 239 18.92 -18.07 -12.69
CA GLN A 239 18.09 -16.86 -12.85
C GLN A 239 16.70 -17.01 -12.20
N ASP A 240 16.14 -18.21 -12.21
CA ASP A 240 14.83 -18.50 -11.61
C ASP A 240 14.87 -18.73 -10.10
N ASP A 241 16.07 -18.75 -9.49
CA ASP A 241 16.23 -19.03 -8.06
C ASP A 241 15.86 -17.79 -7.21
N PRO A 242 14.99 -17.94 -6.20
CA PRO A 242 14.66 -16.86 -5.26
C PRO A 242 15.87 -16.16 -4.62
N ASP A 243 16.96 -16.88 -4.35
CA ASP A 243 18.17 -16.30 -3.73
C ASP A 243 19.01 -15.48 -4.73
N ALA A 244 18.84 -15.69 -6.05
CA ALA A 244 19.44 -14.84 -7.07
C ALA A 244 18.72 -13.49 -7.22
N TYR A 245 17.52 -13.37 -6.63
CA TYR A 245 16.69 -12.18 -6.78
C TYR A 245 16.99 -11.11 -5.73
N SER A 246 17.25 -9.90 -6.19
CA SER A 246 17.32 -8.72 -5.33
C SER A 246 15.91 -8.18 -5.07
N TYR A 247 15.39 -8.51 -3.89
CA TYR A 247 14.13 -7.99 -3.36
C TYR A 247 14.22 -6.51 -2.91
N SER A 248 14.97 -5.68 -3.62
CA SER A 248 15.16 -4.26 -3.30
C SER A 248 13.96 -3.38 -3.66
N GLY A 249 12.94 -3.94 -4.32
CA GLY A 249 11.76 -3.24 -4.82
C GLY A 249 10.92 -2.62 -3.70
N ALA A 250 10.28 -1.49 -4.00
CA ALA A 250 9.41 -0.80 -3.06
C ALA A 250 8.24 -1.68 -2.58
N LEU A 251 7.73 -2.57 -3.43
CA LEU A 251 6.67 -3.53 -3.08
C LEU A 251 7.14 -4.55 -2.03
N CYS A 252 8.34 -5.11 -2.20
CA CYS A 252 8.92 -6.05 -1.24
C CYS A 252 9.09 -5.38 0.13
N LYS A 253 9.70 -4.18 0.12
CA LYS A 253 10.04 -3.43 1.32
C LYS A 253 8.82 -2.92 2.08
N ALA A 254 7.77 -2.49 1.38
CA ALA A 254 6.54 -1.99 1.96
C ALA A 254 5.50 -3.08 2.30
N ASN A 255 5.83 -4.36 2.10
CA ASN A 255 4.96 -5.44 2.52
C ASN A 255 4.71 -5.36 4.04
N GLN A 256 3.49 -5.72 4.46
CA GLN A 256 2.97 -5.44 5.80
C GLN A 256 3.12 -3.96 6.21
N GLY A 257 2.96 -3.00 5.31
CA GLY A 257 2.97 -1.61 5.73
C GLY A 257 2.50 -0.62 4.68
N LEU A 258 3.30 0.40 4.43
CA LEU A 258 2.91 1.60 3.70
C LEU A 258 3.87 1.90 2.55
N MET A 259 3.34 1.93 1.32
CA MET A 259 4.10 2.42 0.15
C MET A 259 3.58 3.79 -0.30
N GLU A 260 4.46 4.79 -0.29
CA GLU A 260 4.19 6.09 -0.91
C GLU A 260 4.71 6.10 -2.35
N PHE A 261 3.84 6.40 -3.31
CA PHE A 261 4.22 6.61 -4.71
C PHE A 261 4.03 8.08 -5.08
N VAL A 262 5.13 8.83 -5.04
CA VAL A 262 5.14 10.24 -5.42
C VAL A 262 4.89 10.37 -6.92
N GLU A 263 4.01 11.28 -7.32
CA GLU A 263 3.78 11.64 -8.74
C GLU A 263 3.50 10.45 -9.67
N MET A 264 2.72 9.48 -9.20
CA MET A 264 2.43 8.23 -9.95
C MET A 264 2.01 8.42 -11.41
N PHE A 265 1.42 9.56 -11.78
CA PHE A 265 0.98 9.85 -13.15
C PHE A 265 2.10 10.24 -14.12
N LYS A 266 3.29 10.56 -13.61
CA LYS A 266 4.48 10.75 -14.45
C LYS A 266 5.13 9.41 -14.81
N ALA A 267 4.81 8.33 -14.09
CA ALA A 267 5.36 7.02 -14.37
C ALA A 267 4.72 6.42 -15.65
N PRO A 268 5.49 5.67 -16.46
CA PRO A 268 4.95 5.00 -17.64
C PRO A 268 3.97 3.88 -17.26
N LEU A 269 2.99 3.61 -18.13
CA LEU A 269 1.95 2.60 -17.88
C LEU A 269 2.50 1.21 -17.54
N LYS A 270 3.66 0.84 -18.10
CA LYS A 270 4.34 -0.44 -17.82
C LYS A 270 4.69 -0.63 -16.34
N VAL A 271 5.06 0.46 -15.65
CA VAL A 271 5.41 0.46 -14.23
C VAL A 271 4.16 0.39 -13.35
N LEU A 272 3.02 0.90 -13.84
CA LEU A 272 1.75 0.84 -13.11
C LEU A 272 1.08 -0.53 -13.14
N HIS A 273 1.31 -1.35 -14.18
CA HIS A 273 0.68 -2.67 -14.32
C HIS A 273 0.95 -3.61 -13.13
N PRO A 274 2.20 -3.85 -12.69
CA PRO A 274 2.49 -4.68 -11.52
C PRO A 274 1.79 -4.16 -10.26
N LEU A 275 1.67 -2.84 -10.10
CA LEU A 275 1.00 -2.23 -8.95
C LEU A 275 -0.50 -2.54 -8.94
N LEU A 276 -1.16 -2.49 -10.11
CA LEU A 276 -2.57 -2.85 -10.23
C LEU A 276 -2.79 -4.32 -9.87
N THR A 277 -1.97 -5.23 -10.38
CA THR A 277 -2.03 -6.66 -10.03
C THR A 277 -1.79 -6.85 -8.53
N ALA A 278 -0.76 -6.22 -7.96
CA ALA A 278 -0.44 -6.27 -6.54
C ALA A 278 -1.62 -5.86 -5.65
N THR A 279 -2.34 -4.81 -6.02
CA THR A 279 -3.50 -4.32 -5.25
C THR A 279 -4.75 -5.19 -5.40
N GLN A 280 -4.98 -5.77 -6.59
CA GLN A 280 -6.16 -6.59 -6.85
C GLN A 280 -6.04 -8.02 -6.30
N GLU A 281 -4.87 -8.62 -6.48
CA GLU A 281 -4.58 -10.03 -6.19
C GLU A 281 -3.86 -10.22 -4.85
N GLY A 282 -3.25 -9.17 -4.29
CA GLY A 282 -2.43 -9.27 -3.07
C GLY A 282 -1.11 -10.01 -3.31
N ASN A 283 -0.73 -10.16 -4.58
CA ASN A 283 0.54 -10.71 -5.01
C ASN A 283 0.96 -10.04 -6.33
N TYR A 284 2.24 -10.11 -6.67
CA TYR A 284 2.75 -9.64 -7.95
C TYR A 284 3.89 -10.54 -8.43
N ASN A 285 4.01 -10.69 -9.74
CA ASN A 285 5.13 -11.45 -10.31
C ASN A 285 6.38 -10.58 -10.35
N GLY A 286 7.51 -11.22 -10.09
CA GLY A 286 8.83 -10.62 -10.25
C GLY A 286 9.15 -10.29 -11.70
N THR A 287 10.32 -9.69 -11.93
CA THR A 287 10.93 -9.68 -13.26
C THR A 287 11.46 -11.07 -13.58
N GLU A 288 11.42 -11.47 -14.86
CA GLU A 288 12.16 -12.65 -15.35
C GLU A 288 11.79 -14.00 -14.70
N GLY A 289 10.50 -14.34 -14.65
CA GLY A 289 10.06 -15.73 -14.37
C GLY A 289 9.87 -16.11 -12.89
N LEU A 290 10.18 -15.20 -11.96
CA LEU A 290 9.93 -15.43 -10.54
C LEU A 290 8.45 -15.57 -10.20
N SER A 291 8.17 -16.55 -9.33
CA SER A 291 6.85 -16.82 -8.76
C SER A 291 6.31 -15.61 -7.99
N ALA A 292 4.98 -15.53 -7.84
CA ALA A 292 4.31 -14.37 -7.26
C ALA A 292 4.80 -14.08 -5.82
N CYS A 293 5.18 -12.83 -5.55
CA CYS A 293 5.56 -12.33 -4.23
C CYS A 293 4.34 -11.73 -3.51
N HIS A 294 4.25 -11.92 -2.19
CA HIS A 294 3.10 -11.43 -1.42
C HIS A 294 3.13 -9.95 -1.15
N LEU A 295 1.93 -9.38 -1.14
CA LEU A 295 1.72 -8.03 -0.71
C LEU A 295 0.46 -7.89 0.13
N THR A 296 0.67 -7.49 1.38
CA THR A 296 -0.37 -7.13 2.36
C THR A 296 -0.34 -5.63 2.70
N GLY A 297 0.50 -4.84 2.03
CA GLY A 297 0.65 -3.40 2.24
C GLY A 297 -0.49 -2.57 1.65
N SER A 298 -0.67 -1.36 2.18
CA SER A 298 -1.60 -0.34 1.65
C SER A 298 -0.83 0.69 0.82
N PHE A 299 -1.41 1.11 -0.32
CA PHE A 299 -0.77 2.00 -1.29
C PHE A 299 -1.31 3.42 -1.29
N TRP A 300 -0.41 4.39 -1.30
CA TRP A 300 -0.73 5.81 -1.15
C TRP A 300 0.04 6.69 -2.13
N PRO A 301 -0.52 6.96 -3.31
CA PRO A 301 0.07 7.90 -4.26
C PRO A 301 -0.14 9.37 -3.88
N THR A 302 0.91 10.18 -4.04
CA THR A 302 0.93 11.62 -3.77
C THR A 302 1.45 12.40 -4.99
N PRO A 303 0.60 13.02 -5.83
CA PRO A 303 1.09 13.85 -6.92
C PRO A 303 1.27 15.32 -6.52
N THR A 304 2.15 15.98 -7.27
CA THR A 304 2.14 17.43 -7.45
C THR A 304 1.43 17.76 -8.76
N ASN A 305 0.48 18.69 -8.74
CA ASN A 305 -0.13 19.26 -9.95
C ASN A 305 -0.39 20.76 -9.70
N PRO A 306 0.08 21.68 -10.56
CA PRO A 306 -0.12 23.11 -10.38
C PRO A 306 -1.51 23.51 -10.89
N SER A 307 -2.55 23.37 -10.06
CA SER A 307 -3.81 24.07 -10.32
C SER A 307 -4.55 24.42 -9.02
N GLY A 308 -4.97 25.68 -8.94
CA GLY A 308 -5.46 26.36 -7.75
C GLY A 308 -6.88 25.95 -7.33
N ARG A 309 -7.00 24.93 -6.49
CA ARG A 309 -8.16 24.73 -5.61
C ARG A 309 -7.68 24.48 -4.18
N HIS A 310 -8.25 25.19 -3.22
CA HIS A 310 -7.81 25.24 -1.82
C HIS A 310 -8.27 24.07 -0.93
N SER A 311 -8.57 22.89 -1.47
CA SER A 311 -8.97 21.73 -0.65
C SER A 311 -8.23 20.45 -1.04
N VAL A 312 -7.71 19.74 -0.03
CA VAL A 312 -7.21 18.38 -0.18
C VAL A 312 -8.43 17.46 -0.21
N THR A 313 -8.63 16.76 -1.32
CA THR A 313 -9.70 15.78 -1.49
C THR A 313 -9.08 14.39 -1.56
N THR A 314 -9.56 13.47 -0.73
CA THR A 314 -9.18 12.06 -0.88
C THR A 314 -10.09 11.41 -1.90
N LYS A 315 -9.51 10.65 -2.82
CA LYS A 315 -10.28 9.82 -3.76
C LYS A 315 -9.71 8.42 -3.75
N THR A 316 -10.58 7.42 -3.73
CA THR A 316 -10.20 6.05 -4.01
C THR A 316 -10.27 5.82 -5.52
N MET A 317 -9.19 5.31 -6.10
CA MET A 317 -9.17 4.95 -7.52
C MET A 317 -9.45 3.46 -7.67
N ARG A 318 -10.45 3.12 -8.48
CA ARG A 318 -10.71 1.75 -8.94
C ARG A 318 -10.09 1.55 -10.32
N PRO A 319 -9.20 0.58 -10.51
CA PRO A 319 -8.88 0.06 -11.83
C PRO A 319 -9.99 -0.91 -12.27
N SER A 320 -10.79 -0.55 -13.28
CA SER A 320 -11.76 -1.47 -13.90
C SER A 320 -11.26 -1.90 -15.28
N LEU A 321 -10.98 -3.20 -15.45
CA LEU A 321 -10.80 -3.83 -16.76
C LEU A 321 -12.18 -3.97 -17.41
N THR A 322 -12.41 -3.24 -18.50
CA THR A 322 -13.63 -3.42 -19.31
C THR A 322 -13.22 -4.10 -20.61
N VAL A 323 -13.60 -5.36 -20.79
CA VAL A 323 -13.41 -6.08 -22.06
C VAL A 323 -14.61 -5.77 -22.95
N CYS A 324 -14.41 -4.93 -23.96
CA CYS A 324 -15.39 -4.77 -25.04
C CYS A 324 -15.01 -5.73 -26.17
N SER A 325 -15.80 -6.78 -26.39
CA SER A 325 -15.66 -7.61 -27.58
C SER A 325 -16.35 -6.93 -28.77
N SER A 326 -15.59 -6.48 -29.76
CA SER A 326 -16.08 -6.32 -31.12
C SER A 326 -15.21 -7.15 -32.07
N SER A 327 -15.83 -7.68 -33.11
CA SER A 327 -15.48 -8.96 -33.74
C SER A 327 -14.15 -9.02 -34.50
N LYS A 328 -13.31 -7.98 -34.50
CA LYS A 328 -11.93 -7.99 -35.03
C LYS A 328 -11.12 -6.97 -34.23
N CYS A 329 -10.02 -7.41 -33.61
CA CYS A 329 -9.17 -6.72 -32.62
C CYS A 329 -9.66 -6.73 -31.17
N LEU A 330 -9.01 -7.57 -30.36
CA LEU A 330 -9.05 -7.55 -28.91
C LEU A 330 -8.13 -6.42 -28.41
N THR A 331 -8.68 -5.21 -28.23
CA THR A 331 -7.94 -4.09 -27.64
C THR A 331 -8.39 -3.90 -26.19
N VAL A 332 -7.52 -4.27 -25.24
CA VAL A 332 -7.77 -4.12 -23.80
C VAL A 332 -7.54 -2.66 -23.41
N TYR A 333 -8.61 -1.94 -23.09
CA TYR A 333 -8.53 -0.60 -22.49
C TYR A 333 -8.52 -0.72 -20.96
N VAL A 334 -7.47 -0.20 -20.33
CA VAL A 334 -7.47 0.08 -18.88
C VAL A 334 -8.24 1.38 -18.67
N SER A 335 -9.50 1.28 -18.26
CA SER A 335 -10.31 2.45 -17.93
C SER A 335 -10.16 2.79 -16.44
N LEU A 336 -9.43 3.87 -16.15
CA LEU A 336 -9.43 4.51 -14.83
C LEU A 336 -10.76 5.26 -14.66
N LYS A 337 -11.80 4.55 -14.21
CA LYS A 337 -13.10 5.19 -13.93
C LYS A 337 -12.97 6.11 -12.72
N LYS A 338 -13.06 7.43 -12.97
CA LYS A 338 -13.44 8.40 -11.94
C LYS A 338 -14.86 8.06 -11.49
N CYS A 339 -15.03 7.57 -10.26
CA CYS A 339 -16.35 7.56 -9.65
C CYS A 339 -16.83 9.00 -9.48
N GLY A 340 -17.90 9.35 -10.20
CA GLY A 340 -18.56 10.66 -10.14
C GLY A 340 -18.42 11.50 -11.40
N PHE A 341 -19.15 11.12 -12.46
CA PHE A 341 -19.96 12.00 -13.33
C PHE A 341 -20.55 11.12 -14.46
N THR A 342 -21.75 10.59 -14.25
CA THR A 342 -22.56 10.03 -15.34
C THR A 342 -23.22 11.19 -16.09
N ARG A 343 -22.68 11.56 -17.25
CA ARG A 343 -23.48 12.18 -18.32
C ARG A 343 -23.11 11.53 -19.65
N ASN A 344 -24.15 11.03 -20.30
CA ASN A 344 -24.18 10.34 -21.58
C ASN A 344 -23.34 11.02 -22.66
N CYS A 345 -22.54 10.25 -23.39
CA CYS A 345 -22.21 10.56 -24.77
C CYS A 345 -21.88 9.26 -25.52
N CYS A 346 -22.94 8.56 -25.94
CA CYS A 346 -22.86 7.56 -26.99
C CYS A 346 -22.87 8.32 -28.32
N LYS A 347 -21.72 8.45 -28.98
CA LYS A 347 -21.65 8.84 -30.40
C LYS A 347 -20.79 7.83 -31.14
N THR A 348 -21.49 6.92 -31.81
CA THR A 348 -21.01 6.05 -32.88
C THR A 348 -20.41 6.89 -34.01
N VAL A 349 -19.16 6.62 -34.39
CA VAL A 349 -18.58 7.06 -35.66
C VAL A 349 -18.05 5.82 -36.38
N ASN A 350 -18.75 5.42 -37.43
CA ASN A 350 -18.35 4.38 -38.37
C ASN A 350 -17.51 4.97 -39.52
N SER A 351 -16.66 4.12 -40.08
CA SER A 351 -16.04 4.14 -41.42
C SER A 351 -14.96 5.19 -41.76
N LEU A 352 -13.72 4.70 -41.91
CA LEU A 352 -12.68 5.11 -42.87
C LEU A 352 -13.14 4.81 -44.34
N PRO A 353 -12.54 5.33 -45.45
CA PRO A 353 -11.09 5.45 -45.66
C PRO A 353 -10.54 6.58 -46.59
N HIS A 354 -9.20 6.63 -46.70
CA HIS A 354 -8.36 7.22 -47.77
C HIS A 354 -8.37 8.74 -48.04
N ARG A 355 -7.27 9.44 -47.69
CA ARG A 355 -6.27 10.04 -48.63
C ARG A 355 -5.32 11.00 -47.89
N ALA A 356 -4.20 11.24 -48.55
CA ALA A 356 -3.02 11.96 -48.13
C ALA A 356 -3.19 13.47 -47.87
N HIS A 357 -2.12 14.04 -47.32
CA HIS A 357 -1.66 15.44 -47.31
C HIS A 357 -1.93 16.34 -46.07
N GLN A 358 -0.78 16.80 -45.57
CA GLN A 358 -0.43 18.15 -45.09
C GLN A 358 -0.83 18.64 -43.69
N ALA A 359 0.25 18.88 -42.94
CA ALA A 359 0.50 19.91 -41.93
C ALA A 359 -0.51 21.06 -41.83
N HIS A 360 -0.83 21.48 -40.60
CA HIS A 360 -0.51 22.82 -40.09
C HIS A 360 -0.89 23.00 -38.60
N TRP A 361 0.00 23.65 -37.86
CA TRP A 361 -0.22 24.30 -36.57
C TRP A 361 -1.36 25.32 -36.59
N LYS A 362 -2.08 25.44 -35.45
CA LYS A 362 -2.49 26.68 -34.71
C LYS A 362 -3.63 26.31 -33.73
N SER A 363 -3.42 26.39 -32.41
CA SER A 363 -3.76 27.54 -31.55
C SER A 363 -5.22 27.98 -31.66
N TRP A 364 -5.95 27.96 -30.53
CA TRP A 364 -6.85 29.02 -29.99
C TRP A 364 -7.65 28.46 -28.80
N ARG A 365 -7.42 28.97 -27.59
CA ARG A 365 -8.11 30.10 -26.92
C ARG A 365 -9.42 29.70 -26.24
N ALA A 366 -9.45 30.03 -24.96
CA ALA A 366 -10.60 29.99 -24.07
C ALA A 366 -11.79 30.77 -24.63
N SER A 367 -12.99 30.27 -24.36
CA SER A 367 -14.18 31.10 -24.21
C SER A 367 -15.00 30.55 -23.04
N LEU A 368 -15.17 31.40 -22.03
CA LEU A 368 -16.25 31.27 -21.06
C LEU A 368 -17.58 31.39 -21.78
N CYS A 369 -18.54 30.54 -21.44
CA CYS A 369 -19.94 30.91 -21.52
C CYS A 369 -20.68 30.34 -20.31
N CYS A 370 -21.03 31.23 -19.38
CA CYS A 370 -22.16 31.03 -18.48
C CYS A 370 -23.43 30.90 -19.31
N HIS A 371 -24.36 30.02 -18.95
CA HIS A 371 -25.79 30.34 -18.78
C HIS A 371 -26.57 29.13 -18.24
N ALA A 372 -27.44 29.45 -17.27
CA ALA A 372 -28.55 28.71 -16.66
C ALA A 372 -28.23 27.42 -15.88
#